data_AF-A0A949XTR5-F1
#
_entry.id   AF-A0A949XTR5-F1
#
_cell.length_a   1.000
_cell.length_b   1.000
_cell.length_c   1.000
_cell.angle_alpha   90.00
_cell.angle_beta   90.00
_cell.angle_gamma   90.00
#
_symmetry.space_group_name_H-M   'P 1'
#
loop_
_entity.id
_entity.type
_entity.pdbx_description
1 polymer ?
#
loop_
_entity_poly.entity_id
_entity_poly.type
_entity_poly.pdbx_seq_one_letter_code
_entity_poly.pdbx_strand_id
1 'polypeptide(L)'
;MKTEYIPTLDGWRAVAIGMVIAYHASMVPFGTVEAYRSSWAYLLRFGHIGVALFFGISGFLITTLLLREEARNGRISLSKFYIRRCFRILPAYYALLGSITILGLITSRAELMSSLCFVRNYIHEGAGGGSYVTGHLWSLAVEEHFYLLWPGLLA
;
A
#
# COMPACT_ATOMS: atom_id res chain seq x y z
N MET A 1 -4.92 8.32 29.80
CA MET A 1 -6.13 7.85 29.09
C MET A 1 -5.81 6.53 28.38
N LYS A 2 -6.33 5.38 28.83
CA LYS A 2 -6.21 4.10 28.10
C LYS A 2 -7.12 4.20 26.89
N THR A 3 -6.57 4.50 25.72
CA THR A 3 -7.31 4.40 24.47
C THR A 3 -7.08 3.00 23.92
N GLU A 4 -8.14 2.19 24.01
CA GLU A 4 -8.22 0.83 23.49
C GLU A 4 -7.81 0.78 22.01
N TYR A 5 -7.22 -0.35 21.62
CA TYR A 5 -7.14 -0.74 20.21
C TYR A 5 -8.54 -0.57 19.60
N ILE A 6 -8.65 0.14 18.48
CA ILE A 6 -9.94 0.45 17.84
C ILE A 6 -10.10 -0.53 16.66
N PRO A 7 -10.71 -1.71 16.85
CA PRO A 7 -10.70 -2.76 15.83
C PRO A 7 -11.49 -2.34 14.58
N THR A 8 -12.44 -1.42 14.74
CA THR A 8 -13.25 -0.90 13.64
C THR A 8 -12.42 -0.18 12.57
N LEU A 9 -11.25 0.37 12.92
CA LEU A 9 -10.35 0.99 11.95
C LEU A 9 -9.71 -0.04 11.01
N ASP A 10 -9.46 -1.27 11.48
CA ASP A 10 -9.03 -2.36 10.60
C ASP A 10 -10.15 -2.84 9.68
N GLY A 11 -11.40 -2.81 10.15
CA GLY A 11 -12.58 -3.03 9.31
C GLY A 11 -12.69 -2.00 8.18
N TRP A 12 -12.49 -0.71 8.49
CA TRP A 12 -12.48 0.34 7.47
C TRP A 12 -11.31 0.23 6.49
N ARG A 13 -10.13 -0.23 6.94
CA ARG A 13 -9.00 -0.54 6.05
C ARG A 13 -9.33 -1.71 5.11
N ALA A 14 -10.02 -2.73 5.60
CA ALA A 14 -10.47 -3.85 4.77
C ALA A 14 -11.47 -3.40 3.70
N VAL A 15 -12.44 -2.54 4.07
CA VAL A 15 -13.38 -1.92 3.11
C VAL A 15 -12.62 -1.11 2.06
N ALA A 16 -11.66 -0.28 2.49
CA ALA A 16 -10.85 0.55 1.61
C ALA A 16 -10.06 -0.29 0.58
N ILE A 17 -9.41 -1.38 1.02
CA ILE A 17 -8.71 -2.31 0.11
C ILE A 17 -9.70 -3.02 -0.81
N GLY A 18 -10.86 -3.46 -0.29
CA GLY A 18 -11.90 -4.11 -1.09
C GLY A 18 -12.39 -3.25 -2.24
N MET A 19 -12.55 -1.94 -2.01
CA MET A 19 -12.87 -0.96 -3.05
C MET A 19 -11.78 -0.89 -4.14
N VAL A 20 -10.50 -0.89 -3.75
CA VAL A 20 -9.37 -0.87 -4.69
C VAL A 20 -9.33 -2.13 -5.54
N ILE A 21 -9.50 -3.31 -4.92
CA ILE A 21 -9.52 -4.60 -5.62
C ILE A 21 -10.68 -4.64 -6.61
N ALA A 22 -11.89 -4.27 -6.19
CA ALA A 22 -13.07 -4.29 -7.04
C ALA A 22 -12.92 -3.36 -8.26
N TYR A 23 -12.33 -2.18 -8.07
CA TYR A 23 -12.02 -1.27 -9.18
C TYR A 23 -11.04 -1.85 -10.17
N HIS A 24 -9.92 -2.43 -9.72
CA HIS A 24 -8.96 -3.03 -10.66
C HIS A 24 -9.53 -4.28 -11.34
N ALA A 25 -10.30 -5.09 -10.63
CA ALA A 25 -11.00 -6.24 -11.19
C ALA A 25 -11.99 -5.83 -12.31
N SER A 26 -12.61 -4.66 -12.20
CA SER A 26 -13.49 -4.11 -13.25
C SER A 26 -12.79 -3.72 -14.55
N MET A 27 -11.47 -3.49 -14.50
CA MET A 27 -10.69 -3.06 -15.64
C MET A 27 -10.06 -4.20 -16.43
N VAL A 28 -9.97 -5.39 -15.84
CA VAL A 28 -9.41 -6.56 -16.52
C VAL A 28 -10.51 -7.20 -17.38
N PRO A 29 -10.31 -7.38 -18.69
CA PRO A 29 -11.32 -7.94 -19.58
C PRO A 29 -11.39 -9.47 -19.44
N PHE A 30 -11.81 -9.95 -18.28
CA PHE A 30 -12.27 -11.34 -18.13
C PHE A 30 -13.69 -11.42 -18.68
N GLY A 31 -13.82 -11.59 -20.01
CA GLY A 31 -15.05 -11.97 -20.71
C GLY A 31 -16.22 -10.99 -20.56
N THR A 32 -16.42 -10.12 -21.57
CA THR A 32 -17.68 -9.41 -21.90
C THR A 32 -18.69 -9.25 -20.76
N VAL A 33 -18.36 -8.46 -19.73
CA VAL A 33 -19.33 -8.19 -18.66
C VAL A 33 -20.17 -6.98 -19.04
N GLU A 34 -21.18 -7.25 -19.85
CA GLU A 34 -22.34 -6.39 -20.10
C GLU A 34 -23.07 -5.99 -18.78
N ALA A 35 -22.69 -6.60 -17.63
CA ALA A 35 -23.22 -6.33 -16.30
C ALA A 35 -22.72 -5.03 -15.61
N TYR A 36 -21.73 -4.33 -16.17
CA TYR A 36 -21.29 -3.01 -15.68
C TYR A 36 -22.23 -1.85 -16.08
N ARG A 37 -23.35 -2.11 -16.77
CA ARG A 37 -24.38 -1.08 -17.02
C ARG A 37 -25.28 -0.79 -15.81
N SER A 38 -25.14 -1.52 -14.70
CA SER A 38 -25.93 -1.30 -13.48
C SER A 38 -25.23 -0.35 -12.49
N SER A 39 -25.99 0.25 -11.57
CA SER A 39 -25.57 1.27 -10.58
C SER A 39 -24.27 0.96 -9.80
N TRP A 40 -23.84 -0.30 -9.76
CA TRP A 40 -22.58 -0.75 -9.19
C TRP A 40 -21.34 -0.22 -9.93
N ALA A 41 -21.42 0.06 -11.24
CA ALA A 41 -20.30 0.63 -11.98
C ALA A 41 -19.94 2.06 -11.53
N TYR A 42 -20.93 2.82 -11.04
CA TYR A 42 -20.67 4.12 -10.42
C TYR A 42 -19.91 3.98 -9.10
N LEU A 43 -20.24 2.99 -8.27
CA LEU A 43 -19.49 2.72 -7.03
C LEU A 43 -18.05 2.28 -7.33
N LEU A 44 -17.86 1.50 -8.38
CA LEU A 44 -16.55 1.00 -8.78
C LEU A 44 -15.65 2.13 -9.29
N ARG A 45 -16.18 3.17 -9.94
CA ARG A 45 -15.42 4.38 -10.31
C ARG A 45 -14.73 5.06 -9.12
N PHE A 46 -15.27 4.92 -7.91
CA PHE A 46 -14.70 5.51 -6.69
C PHE A 46 -13.68 4.63 -5.99
N GLY A 47 -13.30 3.47 -6.53
CA GLY A 47 -12.35 2.57 -5.86
C GLY A 47 -10.96 3.19 -5.62
N HIS A 48 -10.57 4.20 -6.40
CA HIS A 48 -9.37 4.99 -6.16
C HIS A 48 -9.40 5.77 -4.83
N ILE A 49 -10.59 6.16 -4.33
CA ILE A 49 -10.76 6.79 -3.00
C ILE A 49 -10.34 5.83 -1.89
N GLY A 50 -10.47 4.51 -2.11
CA GLY A 50 -10.02 3.49 -1.17
C GLY A 50 -8.54 3.63 -0.81
N VAL A 51 -7.68 4.04 -1.75
CA VAL A 51 -6.25 4.27 -1.46
C VAL A 51 -6.08 5.43 -0.48
N ALA A 52 -6.75 6.55 -0.70
CA ALA A 52 -6.68 7.72 0.17
C ALA A 52 -7.21 7.41 1.57
N LEU A 53 -8.33 6.69 1.66
CA LEU A 53 -8.92 6.27 2.93
C LEU A 53 -7.96 5.33 3.70
N PHE A 54 -7.39 4.34 3.01
CA PHE A 54 -6.43 3.41 3.59
C PHE A 54 -5.21 4.14 4.15
N PHE A 55 -4.62 5.06 3.38
CA PHE A 55 -3.47 5.85 3.84
C PHE A 55 -3.83 6.78 5.00
N GLY A 56 -4.98 7.45 4.95
CA GLY A 56 -5.44 8.31 6.05
C GLY A 56 -5.56 7.54 7.36
N ILE A 57 -6.20 6.37 7.33
CA ILE A 57 -6.36 5.51 8.52
C ILE A 57 -5.02 4.96 8.99
N SER A 58 -4.17 4.46 8.08
CA SER A 58 -2.85 3.93 8.41
C SER A 58 -1.96 5.01 9.05
N GLY A 59 -1.94 6.22 8.50
CA GLY A 59 -1.21 7.36 9.05
C GLY A 59 -1.70 7.76 10.45
N PHE A 60 -3.02 7.83 10.64
CA PHE A 60 -3.61 8.09 11.96
C PHE A 60 -3.20 7.03 12.99
N LEU A 61 -3.31 5.74 12.65
CA LEU A 61 -2.95 4.64 13.54
C LEU A 61 -1.47 4.65 13.91
N ILE A 62 -0.58 4.85 12.93
CA ILE A 62 0.87 4.90 13.15
C ILE A 62 1.24 6.06 14.05
N THR A 63 0.75 7.26 13.74
CA THR A 63 1.02 8.47 14.52
C THR A 63 0.52 8.30 15.95
N THR A 64 -0.69 7.78 16.12
CA THR A 64 -1.28 7.51 17.43
C THR A 64 -0.46 6.50 18.23
N LEU A 65 0.08 5.45 17.59
CA LEU A 65 0.95 4.47 18.23
C LEU A 65 2.28 5.09 18.68
N LEU A 66 2.90 5.93 17.83
CA LEU A 66 4.17 6.61 18.13
C LEU A 66 4.02 7.58 19.31
N LEU A 67 3.03 8.47 19.27
CA LEU A 67 2.76 9.43 20.35
C LEU A 67 2.43 8.73 21.68
N ARG A 68 1.78 7.57 21.64
CA ARG A 68 1.52 6.75 22.84
C ARG A 68 2.79 6.08 23.36
N GLU A 69 3.66 5.61 22.48
CA GLU A 69 4.95 5.05 22.88
C GLU A 69 5.79 6.11 23.59
N GLU A 70 5.84 7.31 23.02
CA GLU A 70 6.50 8.47 23.61
C GLU A 70 5.91 8.84 24.97
N ALA A 71 4.58 9.00 25.06
CA ALA A 71 3.92 9.35 26.32
C ALA A 71 4.12 8.31 27.44
N ARG A 72 4.35 7.03 27.09
CA ARG A 72 4.57 5.95 28.07
C ARG A 72 6.04 5.77 28.44
N ASN A 73 6.94 5.88 27.47
CA ASN A 73 8.35 5.51 27.63
C ASN A 73 9.29 6.73 27.65
N GLY A 74 8.75 7.93 27.47
CA GLY A 74 9.49 9.20 27.34
C GLY A 74 10.23 9.39 26.02
N ARG A 75 10.13 8.43 25.09
CA ARG A 75 10.78 8.49 23.76
C ARG A 75 10.18 7.48 22.80
N ILE A 76 10.35 7.73 21.50
CA ILE A 76 10.01 6.81 20.42
C ILE A 76 11.21 5.89 20.14
N SER A 77 11.01 4.56 20.18
CA SER A 77 12.05 3.61 19.78
C SER A 77 11.98 3.32 18.28
N LEU A 78 12.72 4.11 17.49
CA LEU A 78 12.83 3.93 16.04
C LEU A 78 13.25 2.50 15.65
N SER A 79 14.24 1.93 16.34
CA SER A 79 14.70 0.57 16.06
C SER A 79 13.57 -0.47 16.21
N LYS A 80 12.78 -0.39 17.29
CA LYS A 80 11.64 -1.30 17.48
C LYS A 80 10.56 -1.06 16.44
N PHE A 81 10.33 0.20 16.05
CA PHE A 81 9.38 0.53 14.99
C PHE A 81 9.78 -0.12 13.66
N TYR A 82 11.01 0.12 13.18
CA TYR A 82 11.48 -0.38 11.90
C TYR A 82 11.55 -1.91 11.87
N ILE A 83 12.06 -2.57 12.92
CA ILE A 83 12.12 -4.05 12.98
C ILE A 83 10.73 -4.66 12.80
N ARG A 84 9.72 -4.17 13.52
CA ARG A 84 8.34 -4.69 13.42
C ARG A 84 7.75 -4.53 12.02
N ARG A 85 8.08 -3.42 11.33
CA ARG A 85 7.57 -3.13 9.98
C ARG A 85 8.31 -3.95 8.93
N CYS A 86 9.64 -4.04 9.03
CA CYS A 86 10.47 -4.84 8.14
C CYS A 86 10.00 -6.31 8.11
N PHE A 87 9.84 -6.96 9.27
CA PHE A 87 9.40 -8.35 9.32
C PHE A 87 7.92 -8.56 8.94
N ARG A 88 7.11 -7.49 8.92
CA ARG A 88 5.71 -7.57 8.51
C ARG A 88 5.55 -7.49 6.99
N ILE A 89 6.35 -6.71 6.31
CA ILE A 89 6.11 -6.33 4.90
C ILE A 89 7.14 -6.93 3.96
N LEU A 90 8.44 -6.80 4.29
CA LEU A 90 9.52 -7.20 3.39
C LEU A 90 9.47 -8.68 2.98
N PRO A 91 9.17 -9.66 3.87
CA PRO A 91 9.13 -11.06 3.46
C PRO A 91 8.11 -11.33 2.35
N ALA A 92 6.88 -10.84 2.52
CA ALA A 92 5.82 -11.02 1.53
C ALA A 92 6.10 -10.24 0.24
N TYR A 93 6.64 -9.02 0.37
CA TYR A 93 6.99 -8.19 -0.77
C TYR A 93 8.07 -8.81 -1.65
N TYR A 94 9.20 -9.22 -1.05
CA TYR A 94 10.29 -9.83 -1.81
C TYR A 94 9.95 -11.23 -2.29
N ALA A 95 9.08 -11.98 -1.60
CA ALA A 95 8.55 -13.23 -2.13
C ALA A 95 7.74 -12.99 -3.41
N LEU A 96 6.80 -12.03 -3.41
CA LEU A 96 6.04 -11.64 -4.59
C LEU A 96 6.96 -11.20 -5.73
N LEU A 97 7.89 -10.28 -5.45
CA LEU A 97 8.82 -9.74 -6.43
C LEU A 97 9.74 -10.83 -7.01
N GLY A 98 10.22 -11.74 -6.16
CA GLY A 98 10.99 -12.91 -6.58
C GLY A 98 10.18 -13.84 -7.48
N SER A 99 8.93 -14.15 -7.12
CA SER A 99 8.04 -14.99 -7.93
C SER A 99 7.79 -14.40 -9.31
N ILE A 100 7.42 -13.12 -9.43
CA ILE A 100 7.20 -12.49 -10.74
C ILE A 100 8.48 -12.38 -11.58
N THR A 101 9.63 -12.25 -10.93
CA THR A 101 10.94 -12.25 -11.60
C THR A 101 11.25 -13.64 -12.18
N ILE A 102 11.07 -14.71 -11.39
CA ILE A 102 11.30 -16.09 -11.81
C ILE A 102 10.36 -16.49 -12.97
N LEU A 103 9.11 -16.01 -12.93
CA LEU A 103 8.13 -16.22 -14.00
C LEU A 103 8.41 -15.40 -15.28
N GLY A 104 9.43 -14.54 -15.28
CA GLY A 104 9.78 -13.73 -16.45
C GLY A 104 8.76 -12.63 -16.78
N LEU A 105 7.98 -12.18 -15.80
CA LEU A 105 6.94 -11.16 -16.00
C LEU A 105 7.46 -9.72 -15.92
N ILE A 106 8.73 -9.55 -15.53
CA ILE A 106 9.39 -8.24 -15.49
C ILE A 106 10.01 -7.96 -16.84
N THR A 107 9.66 -6.82 -17.41
CA THR A 107 9.98 -6.46 -18.80
C THR A 107 11.25 -5.65 -18.94
N SER A 108 11.70 -5.00 -17.86
CA SER A 108 12.86 -4.11 -17.90
C SER A 108 13.71 -4.17 -16.62
N ARG A 109 15.01 -3.87 -16.75
CA ARG A 109 15.90 -3.73 -15.57
C ARG A 109 15.47 -2.54 -14.71
N ALA A 110 14.95 -1.48 -15.30
CA ALA A 110 14.45 -0.32 -14.58
C ALA A 110 13.22 -0.68 -13.74
N GLU A 111 12.33 -1.52 -14.26
CA GLU A 111 11.16 -2.06 -13.57
C GLU A 111 11.57 -2.85 -12.32
N LEU A 112 12.54 -3.77 -12.46
CA LEU A 112 13.06 -4.57 -11.35
C LEU A 112 13.74 -3.70 -10.28
N MET A 113 14.70 -2.86 -10.70
CA MET A 113 15.49 -2.05 -9.77
C MET A 113 14.62 -1.03 -9.04
N SER A 114 13.67 -0.41 -9.75
CA SER A 114 12.76 0.56 -9.13
C SER A 114 11.81 -0.08 -8.12
N SER A 115 11.37 -1.31 -8.38
CA SER A 115 10.58 -2.09 -7.44
C SER A 115 11.42 -2.47 -6.22
N LEU A 116 12.60 -3.08 -6.42
CA LEU A 116 13.52 -3.46 -5.32
C LEU A 116 13.85 -2.31 -4.38
N CYS A 117 14.01 -1.10 -4.91
CA CYS A 117 14.38 0.07 -4.14
C CYS A 117 13.19 0.91 -3.62
N PHE A 118 11.94 0.44 -3.80
CA PHE A 118 10.72 1.20 -3.44
C PHE A 118 10.63 2.59 -4.12
N VAL A 119 11.24 2.76 -5.29
CA VAL A 119 11.24 4.04 -6.06
C VAL A 119 10.37 3.97 -7.32
N ARG A 120 9.44 3.01 -7.36
CA ARG A 120 8.59 2.78 -8.53
C ARG A 120 7.80 4.02 -8.98
N ASN A 121 7.50 4.91 -8.04
CA ASN A 121 6.70 6.11 -8.25
C ASN A 121 7.41 7.16 -9.13
N TYR A 122 8.73 7.07 -9.25
CA TYR A 122 9.55 8.05 -9.94
C TYR A 122 9.96 7.59 -11.35
N ILE A 123 9.76 6.31 -11.68
CA ILE A 123 10.10 5.75 -12.98
C ILE A 123 8.84 5.72 -13.85
N HIS A 124 8.87 6.43 -14.97
CA HIS A 124 7.81 6.45 -15.96
C HIS A 124 8.26 5.65 -17.19
N GLU A 125 7.73 4.43 -17.34
CA GLU A 125 7.98 3.62 -18.53
C GLU A 125 6.97 3.99 -19.63
N GLY A 126 7.32 5.00 -20.45
CA GLY A 126 6.75 5.23 -21.79
C GLY A 126 5.25 5.56 -21.92
N ALA A 127 4.86 5.90 -23.15
CA ALA A 127 3.48 6.22 -23.54
C ALA A 127 2.60 4.96 -23.54
N GLY A 128 2.09 4.60 -22.36
CA GLY A 128 1.28 3.42 -22.13
C GLY A 128 1.02 3.12 -20.66
N GLY A 129 1.77 3.75 -19.74
CA GLY A 129 1.69 3.48 -18.31
C GLY A 129 2.47 2.21 -17.97
N GLY A 130 3.32 2.29 -16.94
CA GLY A 130 4.25 1.22 -16.62
C GLY A 130 3.59 -0.15 -16.42
N SER A 131 4.41 -1.21 -16.45
CA SER A 131 3.98 -2.61 -16.32
C SER A 131 2.84 -2.82 -15.32
N TYR A 132 1.70 -3.37 -15.78
CA TYR A 132 0.56 -3.71 -14.92
C TYR A 132 0.96 -4.69 -13.79
N VAL A 133 1.96 -5.54 -14.06
CA VAL A 133 2.46 -6.56 -13.13
C VAL A 133 2.99 -5.94 -11.85
N THR A 134 3.72 -4.83 -11.96
CA THR A 134 4.40 -4.16 -10.85
C THR A 134 3.89 -2.75 -10.60
N GLY A 135 2.93 -2.29 -11.40
CA GLY A 135 2.35 -0.94 -11.31
C GLY A 135 1.75 -0.69 -9.94
N HIS A 136 0.99 -1.65 -9.40
CA HIS A 136 0.36 -1.55 -8.09
C HIS A 136 1.34 -1.40 -6.91
N LEU A 137 2.64 -1.65 -7.10
CA LEU A 137 3.68 -1.48 -6.07
C LEU A 137 3.92 0.00 -5.71
N TRP A 138 3.40 0.95 -6.51
CA TRP A 138 3.54 2.38 -6.26
C TRP A 138 2.99 2.80 -4.88
N SER A 139 1.87 2.22 -4.46
CA SER A 139 1.20 2.58 -3.20
C SER A 139 2.02 2.08 -2.00
N LEU A 140 2.58 0.87 -2.10
CA LEU A 140 3.46 0.34 -1.07
C LEU A 140 4.75 1.13 -0.96
N ALA A 141 5.32 1.58 -2.08
CA ALA A 141 6.47 2.49 -2.08
C ALA A 141 6.17 3.81 -1.35
N VAL A 142 4.99 4.42 -1.55
CA VAL A 142 4.57 5.59 -0.75
C VAL A 142 4.52 5.25 0.74
N GLU A 143 3.94 4.09 1.08
CA GLU A 143 3.79 3.66 2.47
C GLU A 143 5.15 3.43 3.15
N GLU A 144 6.12 2.82 2.47
CA GLU A 144 7.49 2.66 2.97
C GLU A 144 8.22 4.00 3.12
N HIS A 145 8.07 4.94 2.19
CA HIS A 145 8.60 6.30 2.36
C HIS A 145 8.01 6.99 3.60
N PHE A 146 6.70 6.83 3.82
CA PHE A 146 6.04 7.35 5.02
C PHE A 146 6.61 6.70 6.29
N TYR A 147 6.87 5.40 6.29
CA TYR A 147 7.47 4.70 7.43
C TYR A 147 8.89 5.15 7.72
N LEU A 148 9.68 5.45 6.68
CA LEU A 148 11.04 5.94 6.85
C LEU A 148 11.06 7.38 7.40
N LEU A 149 10.25 8.26 6.83
CA LEU A 149 10.30 9.70 7.12
C LEU A 149 9.53 10.08 8.40
N TRP A 150 8.30 9.60 8.56
CA TRP A 150 7.40 10.14 9.60
C TRP A 150 7.84 9.87 11.04
N PRO A 151 8.25 8.63 11.42
CA PRO A 151 8.74 8.38 12.77
C PRO A 151 10.03 9.15 13.07
N GLY A 152 10.91 9.31 12.08
CA GLY A 152 12.15 10.06 12.23
C GLY A 152 11.93 11.57 12.42
N LEU A 153 10.81 12.11 11.91
CA LEU A 153 10.40 13.49 12.16
C LEU A 153 9.75 13.69 13.54
N LEU A 154 9.18 12.64 14.12
CA LEU A 154 8.50 12.69 15.41
C LEU A 154 9.39 12.34 16.62
N ALA A 155 10.48 11.60 16.41
CA ALA A 155 11.38 11.11 17.46
C ALA A 155 12.44 12.14 17.88
#